data_AF-A0A7S2ABT5-F1
#
_entry.id   AF-A0A7S2ABT5-F1
#
_cell.length_a   1.000
_cell.length_b   1.000
_cell.length_c   1.000
_cell.angle_alpha   90.00
_cell.angle_beta   90.00
_cell.angle_gamma   90.00
#
_symmetry.space_group_name_H-M   'P 1'
#
loop_
_entity.id
_entity.type
_entity.pdbx_description
1 polymer ?
#
loop_
_entity_poly.entity_id
_entity_poly.type
_entity_poly.pdbx_seq_one_letter_code
_entity_poly.pdbx_strand_id
1 'polypeptide(L)'
;LTAGGDVFDVSVNGPQGSVPCDVSDNGDGKYPATYTVAKPGDYTIDIKLRGEHIKDSPYSVHVNGPSAGYSVASGPGVEGSRIKQDSPFRVTAYNENGQQVNTGGDNFQASVSSGPENVGAVPLSDNGDGTYDGSYA
;
A
#
# COMPACT_ATOMS: atom_id res chain seq x y z
N LEU A 1 14.83 17.34 27.71
CA LEU A 1 13.93 18.52 27.73
C LEU A 1 12.55 18.01 28.10
N THR A 2 11.88 18.63 29.07
CA THR A 2 10.53 18.25 29.55
C THR A 2 9.48 19.32 29.22
N ALA A 3 9.83 20.27 28.35
CA ALA A 3 8.97 21.35 27.89
C ALA A 3 9.04 21.38 26.36
N GLY A 4 7.88 21.54 25.72
CA GLY A 4 7.75 21.80 24.28
C GLY A 4 7.89 23.29 23.93
N GLY A 5 7.41 23.68 22.76
CA GLY A 5 7.43 25.04 22.23
C GLY A 5 8.45 25.31 21.12
N ASP A 6 9.36 24.37 20.85
CA ASP A 6 10.19 24.41 19.63
C ASP A 6 9.37 24.06 18.39
N VAL A 7 9.70 24.66 17.25
CA VAL A 7 9.10 24.32 15.96
C VAL A 7 10.05 23.39 15.21
N PHE A 8 9.58 22.17 14.94
CA PHE A 8 10.25 21.21 14.08
C PHE A 8 9.70 21.31 12.66
N ASP A 9 10.59 21.35 11.68
CA ASP A 9 10.24 21.21 10.27
C ASP A 9 10.37 19.72 9.90
N VAL A 10 9.24 19.11 9.55
CA VAL A 10 9.15 17.70 9.18
C VAL A 10 8.59 17.62 7.77
N SER A 11 9.34 16.97 6.87
CA SER A 11 8.88 16.69 5.52
C SER A 11 9.10 15.25 5.16
N VAL A 12 8.08 14.63 4.55
CA VAL A 12 8.15 13.27 4.04
C VAL A 12 8.13 13.33 2.52
N ASN A 13 9.12 12.73 1.89
CA ASN A 13 9.27 12.67 0.43
C ASN A 13 9.30 11.22 -0.01
N GLY A 14 8.53 10.87 -1.04
CA GLY A 14 8.44 9.52 -1.57
C GLY A 14 8.58 9.46 -3.08
N PRO A 15 8.32 8.28 -3.67
CA PRO A 15 8.49 8.04 -5.12
C PRO A 15 7.58 8.90 -6.00
N GLN A 16 6.52 9.50 -5.43
CA GLN A 16 5.55 10.34 -6.12
C GLN A 16 5.62 11.81 -5.66
N GLY A 17 6.65 12.18 -4.90
CA GLY A 17 6.82 13.52 -4.34
C GLY A 17 6.47 13.60 -2.86
N SER A 18 6.09 14.81 -2.42
CA SER A 18 5.82 15.10 -1.01
C SER A 18 4.58 14.36 -0.50
N VAL A 19 4.69 13.78 0.69
CA VAL A 19 3.61 13.09 1.39
C VAL A 19 3.12 13.99 2.53
N PRO A 20 1.80 14.23 2.65
CA PRO A 20 1.26 14.95 3.80
C PRO A 20 1.65 14.28 5.12
N CYS A 21 2.13 15.08 6.07
CA CYS A 21 2.44 14.63 7.41
C CYS A 21 1.84 15.58 8.45
N ASP A 22 1.25 15.00 9.48
CA ASP A 22 0.74 15.73 10.63
C ASP A 22 1.77 15.68 11.75
N VAL A 23 2.12 16.84 12.31
CA VAL A 23 3.05 16.97 13.44
C VAL A 23 2.34 17.69 14.57
N SER A 24 2.40 17.16 15.78
CA SER A 24 1.89 17.85 16.97
C SER A 24 2.98 18.05 18.02
N ASP A 25 2.86 19.14 18.78
CA ASP A 25 3.68 19.39 19.97
C ASP A 25 2.82 19.09 21.20
N ASN A 26 3.24 18.10 21.99
CA ASN A 26 2.53 17.71 23.20
C ASN A 26 2.87 18.59 24.41
N GLY A 27 3.78 19.56 24.27
CA GLY A 27 4.23 20.44 25.35
C GLY A 27 5.14 19.77 26.38
N ASP A 28 5.40 18.47 26.23
CA ASP A 28 6.25 17.65 27.11
C ASP A 28 7.66 17.42 26.53
N GLY A 29 7.99 18.12 25.44
CA GLY A 29 9.23 17.93 24.68
C GLY A 29 9.17 16.79 23.67
N LYS A 30 7.99 16.20 23.40
CA LYS A 30 7.77 15.22 22.33
C LYS A 30 6.93 15.81 21.21
N TYR A 31 7.33 15.44 19.99
CA TYR A 31 6.74 15.92 18.75
C TYR A 31 6.32 14.73 17.88
N PRO A 32 5.20 14.05 18.18
CA PRO A 32 4.74 12.95 17.34
C PRO A 32 4.41 13.45 15.94
N ALA A 33 4.87 12.70 14.93
CA ALA A 33 4.59 12.93 13.53
C ALA A 33 3.97 11.67 12.91
N THR A 34 2.91 11.84 12.13
CA THR A 34 2.19 10.76 11.44
C THR A 34 2.05 11.06 9.96
N TYR A 35 2.26 10.04 9.12
CA TYR A 35 2.09 10.12 7.68
C TYR A 35 1.56 8.78 7.15
N THR A 36 0.84 8.82 6.03
CA THR A 36 0.30 7.62 5.36
C THR A 36 0.86 7.54 3.95
N VAL A 37 1.53 6.42 3.64
CA VAL A 37 2.12 6.15 2.33
C VAL A 37 1.16 5.33 1.47
N ALA A 38 0.96 5.76 0.23
CA ALA A 38 0.02 5.11 -0.70
C ALA A 38 0.71 4.22 -1.75
N LYS A 39 2.05 4.25 -1.83
CA LYS A 39 2.80 3.49 -2.84
C LYS A 39 4.02 2.79 -2.23
N PRO A 40 4.40 1.63 -2.77
CA PRO A 40 5.68 1.03 -2.48
C PRO A 40 6.85 1.89 -2.94
N GLY A 41 8.00 1.74 -2.27
CA GLY A 41 9.26 2.38 -2.65
C GLY A 41 9.97 3.03 -1.47
N ASP A 42 11.00 3.79 -1.80
CA ASP A 42 11.85 4.48 -0.83
C ASP A 42 11.26 5.85 -0.46
N TYR A 43 11.21 6.10 0.85
CA TYR A 43 10.77 7.35 1.44
C TYR A 43 11.91 7.96 2.26
N THR A 44 12.01 9.28 2.19
CA THR A 44 12.94 10.09 2.98
C THR A 44 12.15 10.96 3.93
N ILE A 45 12.52 10.92 5.21
CA ILE A 45 11.90 11.74 6.26
C ILE A 45 12.97 12.70 6.76
N ASP A 46 12.78 13.98 6.43
CA ASP A 46 13.61 15.06 6.92
C ASP A 46 12.98 15.60 8.20
N ILE A 47 13.75 15.60 9.28
CA ILE A 47 13.39 16.26 10.54
C ILE A 47 14.47 17.29 10.83
N LYS A 48 14.07 18.57 10.92
CA LYS A 48 14.96 19.69 11.17
C LYS A 48 14.50 20.51 12.37
N LEU A 49 15.46 20.97 13.16
CA LEU A 49 15.26 21.93 14.24
C LEU A 49 16.00 23.22 13.86
N ARG A 50 15.28 24.34 13.77
CA ARG A 50 15.86 25.65 13.39
C ARG A 50 16.63 25.63 12.06
N GLY A 51 16.15 24.83 11.11
CA GLY A 51 16.73 24.69 9.77
C GLY A 51 17.87 23.67 9.64
N GLU A 52 18.34 23.09 10.75
CA GLU A 52 19.39 22.06 10.75
C GLU A 52 18.82 20.67 10.98
N HIS A 53 19.38 19.66 10.31
CA HIS A 53 19.00 18.27 10.54
C HIS A 53 19.28 17.86 11.98
N ILE A 54 18.31 17.19 12.60
CA ILE A 54 18.57 16.52 13.87
C ILE A 54 19.50 15.32 13.65
N LYS A 55 19.96 14.71 14.73
CA LYS A 55 20.73 13.47 14.67
C LYS A 55 19.99 12.41 13.84
N ASP A 56 20.72 11.74 12.96
CA ASP A 56 20.28 10.66 12.07
C ASP A 56 19.25 11.08 10.99
N SER A 57 18.88 12.35 10.93
CA SER A 57 18.11 12.94 9.84
C SER A 57 19.03 13.26 8.64
N PRO A 58 18.62 12.96 7.40
CA PRO A 58 17.34 12.36 7.01
C PRO A 58 17.26 10.85 7.26
N TYR A 59 16.05 10.36 7.56
CA TYR A 59 15.77 8.94 7.73
C TYR A 59 15.29 8.33 6.41
N SER A 60 15.73 7.11 6.11
CA SER A 60 15.27 6.34 4.94
C SER A 60 14.35 5.20 5.37
N VAL A 61 13.18 5.09 4.74
CA VAL A 61 12.18 4.05 4.99
C VAL A 61 11.82 3.39 3.67
N HIS A 62 11.94 2.06 3.61
CA HIS A 62 11.52 1.28 2.45
C HIS A 62 10.14 0.65 2.68
N VAL A 63 9.20 0.90 1.77
CA VAL A 63 7.84 0.33 1.80
C VAL A 63 7.75 -0.76 0.73
N ASN A 64 7.60 -2.01 1.16
CA ASN A 64 7.54 -3.15 0.25
C ASN A 64 6.23 -3.18 -0.55
N GLY A 65 6.33 -3.50 -1.84
CA GLY A 65 5.19 -3.68 -2.72
C GLY A 65 4.64 -5.10 -2.72
N PRO A 66 3.62 -5.38 -3.55
CA PRO A 66 3.09 -6.72 -3.69
C PRO A 66 4.15 -7.66 -4.30
N SER A 67 4.12 -8.91 -3.86
CA SER A 67 4.86 -10.00 -4.45
C SER A 67 3.89 -11.05 -4.97
N ALA A 68 3.99 -11.36 -6.26
CA ALA A 68 3.09 -12.29 -6.93
C ALA A 68 3.10 -13.68 -6.27
N GLY A 69 4.28 -14.16 -5.84
CA GLY A 69 4.44 -15.47 -5.20
C GLY A 69 3.84 -15.57 -3.80
N TYR A 70 3.50 -14.44 -3.17
CA TYR A 70 2.92 -14.38 -1.83
C TYR A 70 1.44 -13.98 -1.86
N SER A 71 0.99 -13.40 -2.97
CA SER A 71 -0.40 -12.97 -3.16
C SER A 71 -1.32 -14.17 -3.39
N VAL A 72 -2.59 -14.04 -3.01
CA VAL A 72 -3.56 -15.14 -3.05
C VAL A 72 -4.83 -14.73 -3.79
N ALA A 73 -5.50 -15.70 -4.40
CA ALA A 73 -6.84 -15.53 -4.95
C ALA A 73 -7.81 -16.45 -4.19
N SER A 74 -9.02 -15.96 -3.92
CA SER A 74 -10.07 -16.72 -3.23
C SER A 74 -11.45 -16.44 -3.83
N GLY A 75 -12.38 -17.37 -3.63
CA GLY A 75 -13.77 -17.27 -4.06
C GLY A 75 -14.18 -18.25 -5.18
N PRO A 76 -15.48 -18.29 -5.51
CA PRO A 76 -16.06 -19.27 -6.44
C PRO A 76 -15.38 -19.36 -7.82
N GLY A 77 -14.83 -18.25 -8.32
CA GLY A 77 -14.08 -18.19 -9.58
C GLY A 77 -12.70 -18.87 -9.56
N VAL A 78 -12.19 -19.29 -8.40
CA VAL A 78 -10.89 -19.99 -8.29
C VAL A 78 -10.95 -21.26 -7.44
N GLU A 79 -12.02 -21.47 -6.68
CA GLU A 79 -12.23 -22.64 -5.80
C GLU A 79 -13.18 -23.70 -6.39
N GLY A 80 -13.82 -23.38 -7.52
CA GLY A 80 -14.74 -24.28 -8.22
C GLY A 80 -16.08 -23.61 -8.51
N SER A 81 -16.29 -23.29 -9.79
CA SER A 81 -17.48 -22.58 -10.26
C SER A 81 -18.61 -23.53 -10.66
N ARG A 82 -19.86 -23.05 -10.59
CA ARG A 82 -21.04 -23.73 -11.15
C ARG A 82 -21.28 -23.22 -12.58
N ILE A 83 -21.70 -24.12 -13.47
CA ILE A 83 -21.95 -23.82 -14.89
C ILE A 83 -22.94 -22.64 -15.03
N LYS A 84 -22.57 -21.61 -15.84
CA LYS A 84 -23.41 -20.47 -16.22
C LYS A 84 -23.88 -19.57 -15.08
N GLN A 85 -23.08 -19.43 -14.03
CA GLN A 85 -23.30 -18.44 -12.97
C GLN A 85 -22.09 -17.52 -12.85
N ASP A 86 -22.36 -16.26 -12.49
CA ASP A 86 -21.32 -15.32 -12.07
C ASP A 86 -20.43 -15.98 -11.03
N SER A 87 -19.14 -16.03 -11.34
CA SER A 87 -18.11 -16.71 -10.57
C SER A 87 -17.12 -15.68 -10.07
N PRO A 88 -17.47 -14.94 -9.00
CA PRO A 88 -16.61 -13.90 -8.46
C PRO A 88 -15.38 -14.51 -7.79
N PHE A 89 -14.29 -13.76 -7.79
CA PHE A 89 -13.09 -14.04 -7.02
C PHE A 89 -12.43 -12.73 -6.61
N ARG A 90 -11.61 -12.80 -5.57
CA ARG A 90 -10.82 -11.69 -5.05
C ARG A 90 -9.36 -12.09 -5.01
N VAL A 91 -8.51 -11.22 -5.54
CA VAL A 91 -7.07 -11.26 -5.33
C VAL A 91 -6.73 -10.39 -4.13
N THR A 92 -5.93 -10.91 -3.20
CA THR A 92 -5.37 -10.17 -2.07
C THR A 92 -3.86 -10.11 -2.23
N ALA A 93 -3.34 -8.89 -2.31
CA ALA A 93 -1.93 -8.62 -2.52
C ALA A 93 -1.14 -8.74 -1.21
N TYR A 94 -0.07 -9.54 -1.22
CA TYR A 94 0.85 -9.69 -0.10
C TYR A 94 2.27 -9.39 -0.55
N ASN A 95 3.07 -8.75 0.31
CA ASN A 95 4.50 -8.58 0.09
C ASN A 95 5.30 -9.84 0.49
N GLU A 96 6.61 -9.83 0.26
CA GLU A 96 7.51 -10.96 0.56
C GLU A 96 7.61 -11.30 2.06
N ASN A 97 7.24 -10.37 2.93
CA ASN A 97 7.17 -10.59 4.38
C ASN A 97 5.84 -11.24 4.81
N GLY A 98 4.95 -11.57 3.86
CA GLY A 98 3.62 -12.10 4.14
C GLY A 98 2.65 -11.07 4.72
N GLN A 99 2.95 -9.77 4.61
CA GLN A 99 2.06 -8.70 5.05
C GLN A 99 1.15 -8.29 3.89
N GLN A 100 -0.14 -8.10 4.18
CA GLN A 100 -1.07 -7.58 3.19
C GLN A 100 -0.65 -6.16 2.81
N VAL A 101 -0.61 -5.89 1.51
CA VAL A 101 -0.45 -4.54 0.96
C VAL A 101 -1.78 -3.83 1.18
N ASN A 102 -1.77 -2.63 1.78
CA ASN A 102 -3.00 -1.88 2.10
C ASN A 102 -3.25 -0.72 1.12
N THR A 103 -2.74 -0.86 -0.10
CA THR A 103 -2.77 0.16 -1.14
C THR A 103 -3.07 -0.49 -2.48
N GLY A 104 -3.86 0.19 -3.31
CA GLY A 104 -4.13 -0.25 -4.69
C GLY A 104 -3.14 0.29 -5.73
N GLY A 105 -3.52 0.06 -6.99
CA GLY A 105 -2.86 0.53 -8.20
C GLY A 105 -1.73 -0.38 -8.68
N ASP A 106 -1.71 -1.63 -8.23
CA ASP A 106 -0.87 -2.68 -8.78
C ASP A 106 -1.55 -3.33 -9.98
N ASN A 107 -0.76 -3.79 -10.93
CA ASN A 107 -1.26 -4.32 -12.21
C ASN A 107 -1.53 -5.83 -12.13
N PHE A 108 -2.51 -6.24 -11.33
CA PHE A 108 -3.01 -7.61 -11.37
C PHE A 108 -3.80 -7.84 -12.67
N GLN A 109 -3.58 -9.01 -13.29
CA GLN A 109 -4.26 -9.42 -14.51
C GLN A 109 -4.84 -10.82 -14.31
N ALA A 110 -6.07 -11.03 -14.74
CA ALA A 110 -6.73 -12.32 -14.71
C ALA A 110 -7.16 -12.72 -16.12
N SER A 111 -7.05 -14.01 -16.44
CA SER A 111 -7.57 -14.57 -17.69
C SER A 111 -8.01 -16.01 -17.50
N VAL A 112 -9.04 -16.41 -18.24
CA VAL A 112 -9.57 -17.77 -18.26
C VAL A 112 -9.37 -18.32 -19.67
N SER A 113 -8.46 -19.30 -19.78
CA SER A 113 -7.96 -19.84 -21.05
C SER A 113 -8.34 -21.30 -21.31
N SER A 114 -8.97 -21.97 -20.34
CA SER A 114 -9.39 -23.37 -20.44
C SER A 114 -10.86 -23.54 -20.06
N GLY A 115 -11.65 -24.05 -21.00
CA GLY A 115 -13.08 -24.28 -20.84
C GLY A 115 -13.74 -24.47 -22.22
N PRO A 116 -15.04 -24.83 -22.27
CA PRO A 116 -15.78 -24.91 -23.53
C PRO A 116 -15.98 -23.53 -24.20
N GLU A 117 -15.82 -22.44 -23.44
CA GLU A 117 -15.93 -21.06 -23.91
C GLU A 117 -14.60 -20.31 -23.72
N ASN A 118 -14.22 -19.51 -24.71
CA ASN A 118 -13.06 -18.62 -24.62
C ASN A 118 -13.47 -17.34 -23.87
N VAL A 119 -13.37 -17.36 -22.55
CA VAL A 119 -13.65 -16.19 -21.70
C VAL A 119 -12.56 -15.11 -21.86
N GLY A 120 -11.29 -15.50 -22.00
CA GLY A 120 -10.20 -14.56 -22.25
C GLY A 120 -9.85 -13.72 -21.03
N ALA A 121 -9.58 -12.43 -21.21
CA ALA A 121 -9.20 -11.53 -20.13
C ALA A 121 -10.39 -11.22 -19.20
N VAL A 122 -10.17 -11.31 -17.89
CA VAL A 122 -11.15 -10.96 -16.86
C VAL A 122 -10.77 -9.60 -16.27
N PRO A 123 -11.60 -8.56 -16.44
CA PRO A 123 -11.35 -7.26 -15.81
C PRO A 123 -11.32 -7.38 -14.29
N LEU A 124 -10.37 -6.67 -13.66
CA LEU A 124 -10.28 -6.55 -12.22
C LEU A 124 -10.62 -5.13 -11.78
N SER A 125 -11.40 -5.02 -10.72
CA SER A 125 -11.67 -3.77 -10.01
C SER A 125 -10.71 -3.65 -8.84
N ASP A 126 -9.89 -2.60 -8.84
CA ASP A 126 -9.00 -2.28 -7.72
C ASP A 126 -9.79 -1.56 -6.61
N ASN A 127 -9.75 -2.13 -5.40
CA ASN A 127 -10.46 -1.60 -4.24
C ASN A 127 -9.65 -0.53 -3.48
N GLY A 128 -8.39 -0.28 -3.86
CA GLY A 128 -7.53 0.71 -3.22
C GLY A 128 -6.88 0.25 -1.92
N ASP A 129 -7.19 -0.96 -1.46
CA ASP A 129 -6.76 -1.54 -0.18
C ASP A 129 -5.89 -2.80 -0.37
N GLY A 130 -5.32 -2.96 -1.56
CA GLY A 130 -4.55 -4.13 -1.99
C GLY A 130 -5.40 -5.35 -2.30
N THR A 131 -6.72 -5.19 -2.45
CA THR A 131 -7.60 -6.21 -3.01
C THR A 131 -8.13 -5.85 -4.39
N TYR A 132 -8.31 -6.87 -5.22
CA TYR A 132 -8.77 -6.73 -6.60
C TYR A 132 -9.86 -7.74 -6.90
N ASP A 133 -11.04 -7.27 -7.31
CA ASP A 133 -12.21 -8.11 -7.55
C ASP A 133 -12.42 -8.39 -9.03
N GLY A 134 -12.60 -9.67 -9.36
CA GLY A 134 -12.94 -10.13 -10.71
C GLY A 134 -14.16 -11.04 -10.69
N SER A 135 -14.83 -11.15 -11.84
CA SER A 135 -15.91 -12.11 -12.05
C SER A 135 -15.97 -12.51 -13.52
N TYR A 136 -16.33 -13.76 -13.79
CA TYR A 136 -16.60 -14.29 -15.12
C TYR A 136 -17.79 -15.27 -15.06
N ALA A 137 -18.39 -15.60 -16.22
CA ALA A 137 -19.55 -16.48 -16.35
C ALA A 137 -19.33 -17.56 -17.42
#